data_AF-A0A560CXM2-F1
#
_entry.id   AF-A0A560CXM2-F1
#
_cell.length_a   1.000
_cell.length_b   1.000
_cell.length_c   1.000
_cell.angle_alpha   90.00
_cell.angle_beta   90.00
_cell.angle_gamma   90.00
#
_symmetry.space_group_name_H-M   'P 1'
#
loop_
_entity.id
_entity.type
_entity.pdbx_description
1 polymer ?
#
loop_
_entity_poly.entity_id
_entity_poly.type
_entity_poly.pdbx_seq_one_letter_code
_entity_poly.pdbx_strand_id
1 'polypeptide(L)'
;MPLYMCSKCGSVENTACGGYWRQQRDANYAEDFKPLCSACYPEIGKWHGDFPQRLAEGFVQSKDGFIYRQSEADGYFKHMGPFTPITLPETAPQS
;
A
#
# COMPACT_ATOMS: atom_id res chain seq x y z
N MET A 1 -2.21 -9.40 6.91
CA MET A 1 -2.52 -9.00 5.52
C MET A 1 -1.61 -7.84 5.16
N PRO A 2 -0.95 -7.85 3.99
CA PRO A 2 -0.07 -6.76 3.57
C PRO A 2 -0.81 -5.42 3.47
N LEU A 3 -0.08 -4.34 3.68
CA LEU A 3 -0.53 -2.97 3.46
C LEU A 3 -0.01 -2.44 2.13
N TYR A 4 -0.74 -1.52 1.53
CA TYR A 4 -0.32 -0.85 0.30
C TYR A 4 -0.62 0.66 0.37
N MET A 5 0.14 1.44 -0.40
CA MET A 5 -0.10 2.86 -0.57
C MET A 5 -1.01 3.10 -1.77
N CYS A 6 -2.08 3.89 -1.57
CA CYS A 6 -2.92 4.35 -2.68
C CYS A 6 -2.11 5.25 -3.63
N SER A 7 -2.07 4.87 -4.91
CA SER A 7 -1.36 5.63 -5.94
C SER A 7 -1.93 7.01 -6.23
N LYS A 8 -3.20 7.26 -5.85
CA LYS A 8 -3.90 8.53 -6.06
C LYS A 8 -3.78 9.50 -4.88
N CYS A 9 -3.95 9.02 -3.64
CA CYS A 9 -4.05 9.89 -2.46
C CYS A 9 -3.01 9.61 -1.37
N GLY A 10 -2.12 8.63 -1.56
CA GLY A 10 -1.08 8.28 -0.58
C GLY A 10 -1.58 7.62 0.71
N SER A 11 -2.90 7.36 0.83
CA SER A 11 -3.45 6.66 2.00
C SER A 11 -2.98 5.22 2.08
N VAL A 12 -2.71 4.75 3.30
CA VAL A 12 -2.37 3.36 3.62
C VAL A 12 -3.64 2.54 3.76
N GLU A 13 -3.75 1.46 3.01
CA GLU A 13 -4.91 0.57 2.99
C GLU A 13 -4.47 -0.88 3.21
N ASN A 14 -5.36 -1.68 3.78
CA ASN A 14 -5.15 -3.11 3.93
C ASN A 14 -5.66 -3.85 2.70
N THR A 15 -4.87 -4.78 2.16
CA THR A 15 -5.27 -5.61 1.00
C THR A 15 -6.58 -6.39 1.24
N ALA A 16 -7.02 -6.57 2.49
CA ALA A 16 -8.31 -7.18 2.85
C ALA A 16 -9.50 -6.21 2.90
N CYS A 17 -9.28 -4.90 3.04
CA CYS A 17 -10.33 -3.91 3.30
C CYS A 17 -10.77 -3.15 2.04
N GLY A 18 -9.96 -3.22 0.97
CA GLY A 18 -10.23 -2.57 -0.30
C GLY A 18 -10.46 -3.56 -1.45
N GLY A 19 -10.49 -3.03 -2.67
CA GLY A 19 -10.59 -3.81 -3.91
C GLY A 19 -9.25 -4.30 -4.45
N TYR A 20 -8.19 -4.37 -3.63
CA TYR A 20 -6.81 -4.59 -4.09
C TYR A 20 -6.68 -5.81 -5.02
N TRP A 21 -7.12 -6.99 -4.58
CA TRP A 21 -6.98 -8.23 -5.35
C TRP A 21 -7.81 -8.22 -6.63
N ARG A 22 -8.95 -7.52 -6.63
CA ARG A 22 -9.75 -7.30 -7.85
C ARG A 22 -8.99 -6.42 -8.83
N GLN A 23 -8.49 -5.27 -8.36
CA GLN A 23 -7.70 -4.35 -9.18
C GLN A 23 -6.44 -5.02 -9.74
N GLN A 24 -5.73 -5.83 -8.95
CA GLN A 24 -4.53 -6.54 -9.40
C GLN A 24 -4.85 -7.61 -10.44
N ARG A 25 -5.94 -8.37 -10.24
CA ARG A 25 -6.44 -9.33 -11.21
C ARG A 25 -6.84 -8.63 -12.52
N ASP A 26 -7.55 -7.51 -12.42
CA ASP A 26 -8.00 -6.75 -13.59
C ASP A 26 -6.80 -6.11 -14.34
N ALA A 27 -5.70 -5.84 -13.63
CA ALA A 27 -4.40 -5.45 -14.18
C ALA A 27 -3.54 -6.64 -14.66
N ASN A 28 -4.08 -7.86 -14.68
CA ASN A 28 -3.37 -9.09 -15.07
C ASN A 28 -2.00 -9.28 -14.35
N TYR A 29 -1.94 -8.92 -13.06
CA TYR A 29 -0.73 -9.03 -12.23
C TYR A 29 0.50 -8.30 -12.82
N ALA A 30 0.28 -7.16 -13.48
CA ALA A 30 1.36 -6.32 -13.99
C ALA A 30 2.33 -5.85 -12.88
N GLU A 31 3.63 -5.81 -13.19
CA GLU A 31 4.67 -5.39 -12.24
C GLU A 31 4.56 -3.90 -11.86
N ASP A 32 4.03 -3.06 -12.75
CA ASP A 32 3.84 -1.62 -12.56
C ASP A 32 2.42 -1.26 -12.04
N PHE A 33 1.73 -2.24 -11.44
CA PHE A 33 0.39 -2.07 -10.88
C PHE A 33 0.33 -0.94 -9.82
N LYS A 34 -0.63 -0.02 -10.00
CA LYS A 34 -0.83 1.18 -9.15
C LYS A 34 -2.15 1.09 -8.37
N PRO A 35 -2.17 0.45 -7.19
CA PRO A 35 -3.41 0.20 -6.46
C PRO A 35 -4.08 1.47 -5.93
N LEU A 36 -5.42 1.46 -5.89
CA LEU A 36 -6.25 2.49 -5.27
C LEU A 36 -6.83 2.00 -3.94
N CYS A 37 -6.92 2.88 -2.94
CA CYS A 37 -7.65 2.59 -1.71
C CYS A 37 -9.17 2.51 -1.95
N SER A 38 -9.91 2.01 -0.95
CA SER A 38 -11.37 1.91 -0.97
C SER A 38 -12.07 3.23 -1.34
N ALA A 39 -11.61 4.35 -0.79
CA ALA A 39 -12.17 5.67 -1.07
C ALA A 39 -11.90 6.17 -2.51
N CYS A 40 -10.78 5.78 -3.11
CA CYS A 40 -10.38 6.24 -4.44
C CYS A 40 -10.80 5.28 -5.56
N TYR A 41 -11.09 4.02 -5.24
CA TYR A 41 -11.50 3.01 -6.20
C TYR A 41 -12.96 3.24 -6.64
N PRO A 42 -13.26 3.48 -7.93
CA PRO A 42 -14.60 3.90 -8.37
C PRO A 42 -15.73 2.94 -8.02
N GLU A 43 -15.46 1.63 -7.92
CA GLU A 43 -16.49 0.65 -7.54
C GLU A 43 -16.88 0.69 -6.06
N ILE A 44 -16.03 1.26 -5.19
CA ILE A 44 -16.29 1.36 -3.75
C ILE A 44 -16.61 2.81 -3.36
N GLY A 45 -15.75 3.76 -3.73
CA GLY A 45 -15.98 5.21 -3.59
C GLY A 45 -16.07 5.75 -2.15
N LYS A 46 -15.76 4.94 -1.14
CA LYS A 46 -15.77 5.35 0.28
C LYS A 46 -14.78 4.55 1.10
N TRP A 47 -14.33 5.13 2.21
CA TRP A 47 -13.49 4.42 3.18
C TRP A 47 -14.26 3.28 3.86
N HIS A 48 -13.59 2.16 4.11
CA HIS A 48 -14.22 0.95 4.65
C HIS A 48 -14.60 1.06 6.13
N GLY A 49 -13.85 1.82 6.94
CA GLY A 49 -14.18 2.16 8.33
C GLY A 49 -13.60 1.25 9.42
N ASP A 50 -13.00 0.11 9.09
CA ASP A 50 -12.41 -0.81 10.09
C ASP A 50 -11.08 -0.32 10.66
N PHE A 51 -10.34 0.48 9.89
CA PHE A 51 -9.05 1.06 10.26
C PHE A 51 -9.05 2.56 9.94
N PRO A 52 -8.30 3.40 10.67
CA PRO A 52 -8.20 4.82 10.37
C PRO A 52 -7.53 5.06 9.01
N GLN A 53 -8.06 6.02 8.24
CA GLN A 53 -7.40 6.52 7.03
C GLN A 53 -6.20 7.39 7.43
N ARG A 54 -5.01 7.08 6.92
CA ARG A 54 -3.78 7.84 7.18
C ARG A 54 -2.81 7.77 6.00
N LEU A 55 -1.93 8.75 5.90
CA LEU A 55 -0.85 8.78 4.91
C LEU A 55 0.25 7.76 5.24
N ALA A 56 1.03 7.38 4.23
CA ALA A 56 2.16 6.43 4.34
C ALA A 56 3.43 7.02 4.97
N GLU A 57 3.30 8.03 5.83
CA GLU A 57 4.43 8.64 6.55
C GLU A 57 5.10 7.62 7.49
N GLY A 58 6.42 7.50 7.38
CA GLY A 58 7.22 6.55 8.18
C GLY A 58 7.09 5.08 7.76
N PHE A 59 6.53 4.81 6.58
CA PHE A 59 6.53 3.49 5.97
C PHE A 59 7.69 3.31 5.00
N VAL A 60 8.11 2.05 4.83
CA VAL A 60 9.05 1.62 3.80
C VAL A 60 8.35 0.69 2.83
N GLN A 61 8.76 0.73 1.55
CA GLN A 61 8.20 -0.13 0.52
C GLN A 61 9.15 -1.30 0.21
N SER A 62 8.57 -2.47 -0.03
CA SER A 62 9.27 -3.64 -0.55
C SER A 62 9.20 -3.72 -2.07
N LYS A 63 10.03 -4.58 -2.67
CA LYS A 63 10.04 -4.81 -4.13
C LYS A 63 8.72 -5.32 -4.70
N ASP A 64 7.91 -6.01 -3.89
CA ASP A 64 6.57 -6.49 -4.28
C ASP A 64 5.48 -5.41 -4.16
N GLY A 65 5.87 -4.16 -3.82
CA GLY A 65 4.98 -3.01 -3.76
C GLY A 65 4.24 -2.83 -2.43
N PHE A 66 4.37 -3.77 -1.49
CA PHE A 66 3.77 -3.64 -0.16
C PHE A 66 4.56 -2.67 0.73
N ILE A 67 3.90 -2.17 1.77
CA ILE A 67 4.50 -1.24 2.72
C ILE A 67 4.44 -1.77 4.15
N TYR A 68 5.44 -1.39 4.94
CA TYR A 68 5.62 -1.80 6.33
C TYR A 68 6.05 -0.59 7.16
N ARG A 69 5.70 -0.56 8.46
CA ARG A 69 6.35 0.43 9.33
C ARG A 69 7.84 0.12 9.43
N GLN A 70 8.67 1.14 9.55
CA GLN A 70 10.11 0.97 9.71
C GLN A 70 10.46 -0.05 10.82
N SER A 71 9.82 0.07 11.99
CA SER A 71 10.03 -0.84 13.12
C SER A 71 9.62 -2.29 12.85
N GLU A 72 8.61 -2.51 12.01
CA GLU A 72 8.23 -3.85 11.53
C GLU A 72 9.28 -4.37 10.56
N ALA A 73 9.78 -3.52 9.66
CA ALA A 73 10.83 -3.91 8.73
C ALA A 73 12.14 -4.31 9.44
N ASP A 74 12.51 -3.59 10.50
CA ASP A 74 13.74 -3.85 11.25
C ASP A 74 13.72 -5.18 12.04
N GLY A 75 12.52 -5.68 12.41
CA GLY A 75 12.34 -6.89 13.21
C GLY A 75 11.85 -8.12 12.43
N TYR A 76 10.91 -7.93 11.50
CA TYR A 76 10.15 -8.97 10.83
C TYR A 76 10.94 -9.62 9.67
N PHE A 77 11.90 -8.92 9.08
CA PHE A 77 12.67 -9.44 7.94
C PHE A 77 13.95 -10.20 8.32
N LYS A 78 14.35 -10.24 9.60
CA LYS A 78 15.57 -10.93 10.04
C LYS A 78 15.61 -12.43 9.69
N HIS A 79 14.46 -13.04 9.49
CA HIS A 79 14.29 -14.48 9.21
C HIS A 79 13.74 -14.78 7.80
N MET A 80 13.44 -13.75 7.00
CA MET A 80 12.79 -13.88 5.68
C MET A 80 13.77 -13.73 4.50
N GLY A 81 15.08 -13.70 4.75
CA GLY A 81 16.11 -13.46 3.73
C GLY A 81 16.35 -11.96 3.47
N PRO A 82 17.23 -11.59 2.53
CA PRO A 82 17.67 -10.21 2.35
C PRO A 82 16.52 -9.30 1.89
N PHE A 83 16.03 -8.48 2.81
CA PHE A 83 15.13 -7.37 2.51
C PHE A 83 15.92 -6.19 1.97
N THR A 84 15.51 -5.65 0.83
CA THR A 84 16.02 -4.37 0.31
C THR A 84 14.89 -3.36 0.40
N PRO A 85 14.86 -2.49 1.44
CA PRO A 85 13.88 -1.42 1.52
C PRO A 85 14.06 -0.47 0.33
N ILE A 86 12.97 -0.05 -0.26
CA ILE A 86 12.91 1.11 -1.15
C ILE A 86 12.25 2.24 -0.35
N THR A 87 12.93 3.37 -0.23
CA THR A 87 12.34 4.57 0.36
C THR A 87 11.17 5.01 -0.50
N LEU A 88 9.98 5.19 0.09
CA LEU A 88 8.82 5.71 -0.63
C LEU A 88 9.14 7.12 -1.15
N PRO A 89 8.76 7.46 -2.40
CA PRO A 89 8.85 8.84 -2.85
C PRO A 89 7.97 9.74 -1.99
N GLU A 90 8.46 10.94 -1.70
CA GLU A 90 7.70 11.99 -1.01
C GLU A 90 6.41 12.25 -1.80
N THR A 91 5.25 12.17 -1.12
CA THR A 91 3.96 12.40 -1.77
C THR A 91 3.90 13.82 -2.31
N ALA A 92 3.66 13.97 -3.62
CA ALA A 92 3.42 15.28 -4.21
C ALA A 92 2.24 15.98 -3.48
N PRO A 93 2.38 17.28 -3.12
CA PRO A 93 1.31 18.00 -2.45
C PRO A 93 0.05 17.99 -3.32
N GLN A 94 -1.09 17.67 -2.71
CA GLN A 94 -2.39 17.83 -3.35
C GLN A 94 -2.59 19.33 -3.63
N SER A 95 -2.60 19.70 -4.92
CA SER A 95 -3.00 21.01 -5.43
C SER A 95 -4.51 21.17 -5.41
#